data_AF-A0A9D7T680-F1
#
_entry.id   AF-A0A9D7T680-F1
#
_cell.length_a   1.000
_cell.length_b   1.000
_cell.length_c   1.000
_cell.angle_alpha   90.00
_cell.angle_beta   90.00
_cell.angle_gamma   90.00
#
_symmetry.space_group_name_H-M   'P 1'
#
loop_
_entity.id
_entity.type
_entity.pdbx_description
1 polymer ?
#
loop_
_entity_poly.entity_id
_entity_poly.type
_entity_poly.pdbx_seq_one_letter_code
_entity_poly.pdbx_strand_id
1 'polypeptide(L)'
;MTGAFFVLKNTGSTPIHLLSASSPISPMVQMHETVMGTGGAMAMQEKPGGFTIPAGGSHEFKAGGDHVMFMGVSTAVKSGTTVTFTLAFEDGSTLPVTAEVRTFTGAKETYVPGATTGTNSMPGMTPTPGMTGTTASHG
;
A
#
# COMPACT_ATOMS: atom_id res chain seq x y z
N MET A 1 4.73 9.60 1.06
CA MET A 1 4.50 8.28 0.44
C MET A 1 3.49 8.48 -0.67
N THR A 2 3.60 7.73 -1.77
CA THR A 2 2.57 7.74 -2.83
C THR A 2 2.27 6.30 -3.24
N GLY A 3 1.03 6.03 -3.65
CA GLY A 3 0.61 4.73 -4.19
C GLY A 3 0.49 4.80 -5.71
N ALA A 4 0.86 3.73 -6.41
CA ALA A 4 0.52 3.53 -7.81
C ALA A 4 -0.55 2.45 -7.97
N PHE A 5 -1.51 2.77 -8.83
CA PHE A 5 -2.64 1.92 -9.20
C PHE A 5 -2.63 1.76 -10.71
N PHE A 6 -2.67 0.52 -11.19
CA PHE A 6 -2.60 0.17 -12.60
C PHE A 6 -3.07 -1.27 -12.81
N VAL A 7 -3.39 -1.63 -14.04
CA VAL A 7 -3.67 -3.04 -14.39
C VAL A 7 -2.45 -3.61 -15.08
N LEU A 8 -1.87 -4.65 -14.50
CA LEU A 8 -0.77 -5.39 -15.11
C LEU A 8 -1.33 -6.58 -15.87
N LYS A 9 -1.24 -6.55 -17.21
CA LYS A 9 -1.65 -7.65 -18.08
C LYS A 9 -0.43 -8.44 -18.54
N ASN A 10 -0.43 -9.73 -18.29
CA ASN A 10 0.55 -10.65 -18.83
C ASN A 10 0.06 -11.15 -20.20
N THR A 11 0.67 -10.66 -21.28
CA THR A 11 0.38 -11.12 -22.65
C THR A 11 1.23 -12.31 -23.07
N GLY A 12 2.11 -12.80 -22.20
CA GLY A 12 2.93 -13.98 -22.44
C GLY A 12 2.18 -15.29 -22.24
N SER A 13 2.85 -16.38 -22.62
CA SER A 13 2.37 -17.77 -22.46
C SER A 13 2.82 -18.43 -21.15
N THR A 14 3.64 -17.77 -20.35
CA THR A 14 4.11 -18.22 -19.04
C THR A 14 3.62 -17.30 -17.92
N PRO A 15 3.37 -17.81 -16.70
CA PRO A 15 3.08 -16.95 -15.55
C PRO A 15 4.29 -16.06 -15.24
N ILE A 16 4.03 -14.82 -14.81
CA ILE A 16 5.06 -13.88 -14.37
C ILE A 16 4.84 -13.57 -12.88
N HIS A 17 5.93 -13.44 -12.14
CA HIS A 17 5.90 -13.12 -10.71
C HIS A 17 6.49 -11.74 -10.52
N LEU A 18 5.67 -10.75 -10.20
CA LEU A 18 6.11 -9.41 -9.86
C LEU A 18 6.64 -9.41 -8.43
N LEU A 19 7.95 -9.25 -8.24
CA LEU A 19 8.55 -9.23 -6.90
C LEU A 19 8.58 -7.83 -6.30
N SER A 20 8.96 -6.85 -7.11
CA SER A 20 9.17 -5.47 -6.65
C SER A 20 9.07 -4.48 -7.80
N ALA A 21 9.17 -3.20 -7.47
CA ALA A 21 9.32 -2.14 -8.44
C ALA A 21 10.48 -1.24 -8.00
N SER A 22 11.04 -0.47 -8.92
CA SER A 22 12.07 0.52 -8.63
C SER A 22 11.74 1.83 -9.36
N SER A 23 12.07 2.97 -8.77
CA SER A 23 11.83 4.25 -9.42
C SER A 23 12.88 5.28 -9.00
N PRO A 24 13.31 6.17 -9.91
CA PRO A 24 14.24 7.25 -9.56
C PRO A 24 13.67 8.25 -8.54
N ILE A 25 12.35 8.31 -8.35
CA ILE A 25 11.72 9.27 -7.41
C ILE A 25 11.68 8.77 -5.96
N SER A 26 12.00 7.50 -5.71
CA SER A 26 11.80 6.86 -4.42
C SER A 26 12.86 5.78 -4.19
N PRO A 27 13.65 5.86 -3.10
CA PRO A 27 14.71 4.88 -2.82
C PRO A 27 14.16 3.51 -2.40
N MET A 28 12.87 3.41 -2.05
CA MET A 28 12.27 2.19 -1.52
C MET A 28 10.84 2.06 -2.03
N VAL A 29 10.56 0.98 -2.74
CA VAL A 29 9.22 0.68 -3.26
C VAL A 29 8.79 -0.69 -2.74
N GLN A 30 7.58 -0.74 -2.20
CA GLN A 30 7.04 -1.93 -1.55
C GLN A 30 5.73 -2.34 -2.20
N MET A 31 5.45 -3.65 -2.19
CA MET A 31 4.19 -4.24 -2.64
C MET A 31 3.26 -4.34 -1.45
N HIS A 32 2.09 -3.71 -1.50
CA HIS A 32 1.13 -3.68 -0.40
C HIS A 32 -0.21 -4.27 -0.86
N GLU A 33 -0.91 -4.90 0.06
CA GLU A 33 -2.27 -5.40 -0.13
C GLU A 33 -3.19 -4.83 0.95
N THR A 34 -4.44 -4.61 0.59
CA THR A 34 -5.47 -4.24 1.56
C THR A 34 -6.14 -5.51 2.09
N VAL A 35 -6.06 -5.71 3.40
CA VAL A 35 -6.71 -6.81 4.13
C VAL A 35 -7.70 -6.26 5.16
N MET A 36 -8.68 -7.07 5.53
CA MET A 36 -9.59 -6.72 6.61
C MET A 36 -8.86 -6.84 7.95
N GLY A 37 -8.61 -5.71 8.58
CA GLY A 37 -8.02 -5.62 9.91
C GLY A 37 -9.00 -6.02 11.01
N THR A 38 -8.46 -6.15 12.23
CA THR A 38 -9.25 -6.49 13.41
C THR A 38 -10.31 -5.42 13.68
N GLY A 39 -11.58 -5.81 13.80
CA GLY A 39 -12.71 -4.89 14.02
C GLY A 39 -13.41 -4.40 12.75
N GLY A 40 -13.12 -4.98 11.59
CA GLY A 40 -13.83 -4.70 10.34
C GLY A 40 -13.34 -3.47 9.56
N ALA A 41 -12.24 -2.85 10.01
CA ALA A 41 -11.59 -1.76 9.29
C ALA A 41 -10.64 -2.32 8.21
N MET A 42 -10.57 -1.66 7.04
CA MET A 42 -9.61 -2.00 5.99
C MET A 42 -8.21 -1.50 6.37
N ALA A 43 -7.22 -2.39 6.30
CA ALA A 43 -5.83 -2.15 6.67
C ALA A 43 -4.90 -2.50 5.50
N MET A 44 -3.96 -1.61 5.20
CA MET A 44 -2.91 -1.87 4.21
C MET A 44 -1.73 -2.56 4.90
N GLN A 45 -1.28 -3.71 4.39
CA GLN A 45 -0.08 -4.41 4.84
C GLN A 45 0.91 -4.62 3.70
N GLU A 46 2.21 -4.73 4.04
CA GLU A 46 3.23 -5.14 3.10
C GLU A 46 3.08 -6.64 2.75
N LYS A 47 3.19 -6.96 1.46
CA LYS A 47 3.14 -8.32 0.92
C LYS A 47 4.53 -8.75 0.43
N PRO A 48 5.39 -9.26 1.33
CA PRO A 48 6.70 -9.79 0.95
C PRO A 48 6.50 -11.07 0.12
N GLY A 49 6.81 -11.00 -1.17
CA GLY A 49 6.56 -12.06 -2.14
C GLY A 49 5.83 -11.58 -3.40
N GLY A 50 5.27 -10.37 -3.36
CA GLY A 50 4.71 -9.72 -4.54
C GLY A 50 3.47 -10.43 -5.11
N PHE A 51 3.31 -10.38 -6.44
CA PHE A 51 2.07 -10.79 -7.11
C PHE A 51 2.34 -11.70 -8.31
N THR A 52 1.63 -12.83 -8.37
CA THR A 52 1.68 -13.75 -9.52
C THR A 52 0.60 -13.38 -10.53
N ILE A 53 0.99 -13.17 -11.78
CA ILE A 53 0.08 -12.88 -12.90
C ILE A 53 0.12 -14.08 -13.86
N PRO A 54 -0.99 -14.84 -13.98
CA PRO A 54 -1.02 -16.02 -14.85
C PRO A 54 -0.83 -15.65 -16.32
N ALA A 55 -0.36 -16.60 -17.13
CA ALA A 55 -0.22 -16.45 -18.57
C ALA A 55 -1.54 -16.00 -19.22
N GLY A 56 -1.49 -14.98 -20.08
CA GLY A 56 -2.69 -14.37 -20.68
C GLY A 56 -3.62 -13.63 -19.70
N GLY A 57 -3.27 -13.59 -18.41
CA GLY A 57 -4.08 -13.01 -17.35
C GLY A 57 -3.77 -11.54 -17.06
N SER A 58 -4.47 -10.99 -16.07
CA SER A 58 -4.26 -9.64 -15.59
C SER A 58 -4.45 -9.54 -14.08
N HIS A 59 -3.71 -8.64 -13.46
CA HIS A 59 -3.84 -8.29 -12.06
C HIS A 59 -4.11 -6.79 -11.92
N GLU A 60 -5.14 -6.43 -11.16
CA GLU A 60 -5.58 -5.04 -10.97
C GLU A 60 -5.05 -4.50 -9.66
N PHE A 61 -4.17 -3.50 -9.73
CA PHE A 61 -3.75 -2.71 -8.58
C PHE A 61 -4.66 -1.50 -8.44
N LYS A 62 -5.39 -1.41 -7.32
CA LYS A 62 -6.36 -0.34 -7.05
C LYS A 62 -6.40 0.05 -5.59
N ALA A 63 -6.90 1.26 -5.32
CA ALA A 63 -7.18 1.68 -3.96
C ALA A 63 -8.27 0.80 -3.33
N GLY A 64 -8.08 0.37 -2.09
CA GLY A 64 -8.94 -0.64 -1.48
C GLY A 64 -8.55 -2.09 -1.78
N GLY A 65 -7.47 -2.31 -2.52
CA GLY A 65 -6.93 -3.62 -2.84
C GLY A 65 -5.41 -3.59 -2.95
N ASP A 66 -4.87 -4.38 -3.87
CA ASP A 66 -3.44 -4.46 -4.10
C ASP A 66 -2.89 -3.16 -4.68
N HIS A 67 -1.74 -2.68 -4.20
CA HIS A 67 -1.13 -1.45 -4.68
C HIS A 67 0.38 -1.40 -4.46
N VAL A 68 1.07 -0.57 -5.25
CA VAL A 68 2.52 -0.36 -5.13
C VAL A 68 2.78 0.92 -4.35
N MET A 69 3.48 0.83 -3.22
CA MET A 69 3.75 1.96 -2.35
C MET A 69 5.18 2.44 -2.47
N PHE A 70 5.36 3.72 -2.81
CA PHE A 70 6.65 4.38 -2.93
C PHE A 70 6.96 5.09 -1.61
N MET A 71 7.97 4.59 -0.90
CA MET A 71 8.46 5.08 0.39
C MET A 71 9.59 6.10 0.18
N GLY A 72 9.65 7.13 1.04
CA GLY A 72 10.73 8.11 0.98
C GLY A 72 10.81 8.90 -0.33
N VAL A 73 9.66 9.15 -0.97
CA VAL A 73 9.56 9.95 -2.20
C VAL A 73 10.17 11.34 -1.94
N SER A 74 11.35 11.58 -2.50
CA SER A 74 12.17 12.77 -2.23
C SER A 74 11.76 13.96 -3.09
N THR A 75 11.30 13.67 -4.31
CA THR A 75 10.83 14.67 -5.26
C THR A 75 9.34 14.87 -5.05
N ALA A 76 8.90 16.11 -4.79
CA ALA A 76 7.49 16.45 -4.70
C ALA A 76 6.79 16.11 -6.03
N VAL A 77 6.14 14.95 -6.07
CA VAL A 77 5.45 14.46 -7.26
C VAL A 77 4.18 15.29 -7.43
N LYS A 78 4.19 16.21 -8.39
CA LYS A 78 3.05 17.09 -8.67
C LYS A 78 2.03 16.36 -9.52
N SER A 79 0.76 16.55 -9.21
CA SER A 79 -0.33 16.12 -10.09
C SER A 79 -0.15 16.68 -11.50
N GLY A 80 -0.36 15.84 -12.51
CA GLY A 80 -0.12 16.16 -13.92
C GLY A 80 1.32 15.93 -14.40
N THR A 81 2.21 15.44 -13.53
CA THR A 81 3.54 14.96 -13.96
C THR A 81 3.52 13.47 -14.27
N THR A 82 4.49 13.01 -15.05
CA THR A 82 4.63 11.59 -15.38
C THR A 82 5.80 11.01 -14.63
N VAL A 83 5.60 9.85 -14.00
CA VAL A 83 6.65 9.09 -13.29
C VAL A 83 6.90 7.81 -14.06
N THR A 84 8.16 7.58 -14.39
CA THR A 84 8.62 6.29 -14.90
C THR A 84 9.15 5.46 -13.73
N PHE A 85 8.72 4.20 -13.67
CA PHE A 85 9.19 3.21 -12.72
C PHE A 85 9.35 1.87 -13.43
N THR A 86 10.19 1.00 -12.91
CA THR A 86 10.49 -0.29 -13.51
C THR A 86 9.94 -1.39 -12.61
N LEU A 87 9.10 -2.25 -13.17
CA LEU A 87 8.64 -3.46 -12.51
C LEU A 87 9.72 -4.54 -12.64
N ALA A 88 10.07 -5.20 -11.54
CA ALA A 88 11.05 -6.28 -11.49
C ALA A 88 10.35 -7.62 -11.23
N PHE A 89 10.57 -8.57 -12.14
CA PHE A 89 9.98 -9.90 -12.05
C PHE A 89 10.98 -10.92 -11.50
N GLU A 90 10.48 -12.02 -10.95
CA GLU A 90 11.29 -13.12 -10.39
C GLU A 90 12.20 -13.77 -11.43
N ASP A 91 11.77 -13.81 -12.69
CA ASP A 91 12.52 -14.31 -13.83
C ASP A 91 13.77 -13.43 -14.17
N GLY A 92 13.97 -12.32 -13.46
CA GLY A 92 15.02 -11.33 -13.73
C GLY A 92 14.66 -10.34 -14.85
N SER A 93 13.55 -10.58 -15.54
CA SER A 93 12.96 -9.65 -16.48
C SER A 93 12.52 -8.35 -15.80
N THR A 94 12.58 -7.24 -16.53
CA THR A 94 12.15 -5.92 -16.04
C THR A 94 11.28 -5.21 -17.06
N LEU A 95 10.23 -4.51 -16.62
CA LEU A 95 9.33 -3.75 -17.48
C LEU A 95 9.28 -2.28 -17.05
N PRO A 96 9.77 -1.34 -17.88
CA PRO A 96 9.57 0.08 -17.63
C PRO A 96 8.10 0.47 -17.86
N VAL A 97 7.49 1.09 -16.86
CA VAL A 97 6.12 1.60 -16.87
C VAL A 97 6.16 3.10 -16.63
N THR A 98 5.41 3.84 -17.44
CA THR A 98 5.29 5.29 -17.35
C THR A 98 3.86 5.62 -16.98
N ALA A 99 3.65 6.23 -15.82
CA ALA A 99 2.32 6.54 -15.29
C ALA A 99 2.17 8.03 -15.00
N GLU A 100 0.97 8.56 -15.27
CA GLU A 100 0.61 9.94 -14.93
C GLU A 100 0.21 10.03 -13.45
N VAL A 101 0.76 11.01 -12.76
CA VAL A 101 0.51 11.24 -11.34
C VAL A 101 -0.78 12.03 -11.21
N ARG A 102 -1.74 11.47 -10.50
CA ARG A 102 -3.02 12.10 -10.22
C ARG A 102 -3.23 12.18 -8.73
N THR A 103 -3.81 13.30 -8.28
CA THR A 103 -4.35 13.40 -6.93
C THR A 103 -5.53 12.43 -6.84
N PHE A 104 -5.37 11.40 -6.03
CA PHE A 104 -6.42 10.43 -5.76
C PHE A 104 -6.99 10.72 -4.36
N THR A 105 -8.30 11.00 -4.30
CA THR A 105 -9.02 11.37 -3.05
C THR A 105 -9.66 10.16 -2.36
N GLY A 106 -9.49 8.93 -2.87
CA GLY A 106 -9.91 7.68 -2.22
C GLY A 106 -8.68 6.88 -1.75
N ALA A 107 -8.72 5.81 -0.99
CA ALA A 107 -9.74 5.21 -0.17
C ALA A 107 -9.41 5.55 1.30
N LYS A 108 -10.41 5.62 2.19
CA LYS A 108 -10.22 5.96 3.61
C LYS A 108 -9.58 4.78 4.37
N GLU A 109 -8.38 4.38 3.97
CA GLU A 109 -7.72 3.19 4.49
C GLU A 109 -6.59 3.57 5.42
N THR A 110 -6.47 2.82 6.51
CA THR A 110 -5.42 3.06 7.51
C THR A 110 -4.22 2.20 7.14
N TYR A 111 -3.06 2.84 6.96
CA TYR A 111 -1.79 2.14 6.80
C TYR A 111 -1.37 1.53 8.14
N VAL A 112 -1.07 0.22 8.15
CA VAL A 112 -0.60 -0.48 9.36
C VAL A 112 0.77 -1.09 9.02
N PRO A 113 1.89 -0.46 9.42
CA PRO A 113 3.21 -1.03 9.18
C PRO A 113 3.29 -2.39 9.88
N GLY A 114 3.80 -3.40 9.16
CA GLY A 114 3.71 -4.83 9.48
C GLY A 114 3.81 -5.17 10.96
N ALA A 115 2.76 -5.86 11.46
CA ALA A 115 2.76 -6.51 12.75
C ALA A 115 3.76 -7.68 12.72
N THR A 116 4.99 -7.42 13.13
CA THR A 116 5.83 -8.46 13.70
C THR A 116 5.25 -8.80 15.07
N THR A 117 4.81 -10.04 15.25
CA THR A 117 4.41 -10.59 16.55
C THR A 117 5.55 -10.35 17.55
N GLY A 118 5.31 -9.46 18.51
CA GLY A 118 6.20 -9.13 19.60
C GLY A 118 5.41 -8.82 20.86
N THR A 119 4.82 -9.86 21.47
CA THR A 119 4.39 -9.79 22.87
C THR A 119 5.63 -9.60 23.74
N ASN A 120 5.86 -8.40 24.30
CA ASN A 120 6.18 -8.21 25.73
C ASN A 120 6.32 -6.72 26.10
N SER A 121 5.37 -6.26 26.92
CA SER A 121 5.53 -5.39 28.10
C SER A 121 6.48 -4.18 28.07
N MET A 122 5.89 -2.97 28.10
CA MET A 122 6.36 -1.89 28.99
C MET A 122 5.16 -1.22 29.69
N PRO A 123 5.12 -1.18 31.03
CA PRO A 123 4.08 -0.50 31.80
C PRO A 123 4.45 0.97 31.99
N GLY A 124 3.53 1.88 31.70
CA GLY A 124 3.67 3.26 32.14
C GLY A 124 3.05 4.27 31.21
N MET A 125 1.75 4.51 31.38
CA MET A 125 1.17 5.86 31.43
C MET A 125 -0.28 5.73 31.88
N THR A 126 -0.50 6.16 33.11
CA THR A 126 -1.79 6.33 33.77
C THR A 126 -2.76 7.16 32.91
N PRO A 127 -4.04 6.78 32.77
CA PRO A 127 -5.04 7.68 32.25
C PRO A 127 -5.40 8.71 33.35
N THR A 128 -5.13 9.99 33.09
CA THR A 128 -5.71 11.07 33.90
C THR A 128 -7.23 11.12 33.66
N PRO A 129 -8.08 11.19 34.70
CA PRO A 129 -9.53 11.11 34.55
C PRO A 129 -10.12 12.31 33.79
N GLY A 130 -10.95 12.01 32.80
CA GLY A 130 -11.82 12.97 32.15
C GLY A 130 -12.80 13.59 33.16
N MET A 131 -12.94 14.91 33.08
CA MET A 131 -13.90 15.69 33.84
C MET A 131 -15.34 15.21 33.53
N THR A 132 -15.95 14.63 34.56
CA THR A 132 -17.37 14.64 34.95
C THR A 132 -18.38 15.15 33.93
N GLY A 133 -19.26 14.23 33.52
CA GLY A 133 -20.52 14.54 32.85
C GLY A 133 -21.48 15.33 33.73
N THR A 134 -22.26 16.20 33.07
CA THR A 134 -23.37 16.91 33.67
C THR A 134 -24.66 16.13 33.45
N THR A 135 -25.29 15.77 34.55
CA THR A 135 -26.61 15.14 34.70
C THR A 135 -27.74 16.04 34.18
N ALA A 136 -28.76 15.46 33.55
CA ALA A 136 -30.13 15.96 33.67
C ALA A 136 -31.15 14.82 33.53
N SER A 137 -31.93 14.59 34.58
CA SER A 137 -33.15 13.79 34.64
C SER A 137 -34.24 14.67 35.26
N HIS A 138 -35.46 14.60 34.70
CA HIS A 138 -36.81 14.74 35.29
C HIS A 138 -37.79 14.81 34.10
N GLY A 139 -38.98 14.20 34.08
CA GLY A 139 -39.74 13.35 34.99
C GLY A 139 -40.98 12.87 34.23
#